data_AF-A0A0M1JHG5-F1
#
_entry.id   AF-A0A0M1JHG5-F1
#
_cell.length_a   1.000
_cell.length_b   1.000
_cell.length_c   1.000
_cell.angle_alpha   90.00
_cell.angle_beta   90.00
_cell.angle_gamma   90.00
#
_symmetry.space_group_name_H-M   'P 1'
#
loop_
_entity.id
_entity.type
_entity.pdbx_description
1 polymer ?
#
loop_
_entity_poly.entity_id
_entity_poly.type
_entity_poly.pdbx_seq_one_letter_code
_entity_poly.pdbx_strand_id
1 'polypeptide(L)'
;MIETVVFLVTLSPFSKRDYERFGVEILKRNGFNVEVIDCTPFLHPTYMNYVGRNLSYMFIGHNICETEEDILKCIEKLDTNKTFLFYLNSIGTGVKETRLKSFIIKKSIATGFTLATLIPLPFLKNRILYKIKRPETILLILKQVFLKIFNNKRSNFKIDLLIASGTESLKFIREKPLKKLDILWAHSFDYDIYLNENRKVHNDRIQNVAVFVDNDIASHSDYILTGIPAPVKKLNYYTSLKRFFSFIEQK
;
A
#
# COMPACT_ATOMS: atom_id res chain seq x y z
N MET A 1 -6.34 -13.13 24.77
CA MET A 1 -5.33 -12.06 24.66
C MET A 1 -4.62 -12.26 23.35
N ILE A 2 -4.34 -11.19 22.61
CA ILE A 2 -3.62 -11.29 21.33
C ILE A 2 -2.16 -11.66 21.60
N GLU A 3 -1.67 -12.67 20.90
CA GLU A 3 -0.29 -13.18 20.98
C GLU A 3 0.43 -13.02 19.64
N THR A 4 -0.31 -13.07 18.52
CA THR A 4 0.23 -13.01 17.16
C THR A 4 -0.29 -11.78 16.41
N VAL A 5 0.62 -11.04 15.77
CA VAL A 5 0.31 -9.95 14.84
C VAL A 5 0.71 -10.39 13.43
N VAL A 6 -0.25 -10.37 12.51
CA VAL A 6 -0.02 -10.74 11.12
C VAL A 6 -0.17 -9.53 10.22
N PHE A 7 0.84 -9.25 9.40
CA PHE A 7 0.76 -8.26 8.35
C PHE A 7 0.41 -8.94 7.02
N LEU A 8 -0.75 -8.59 6.46
CA LEU A 8 -1.16 -9.04 5.14
C LEU A 8 -0.74 -8.03 4.07
N VAL A 9 0.14 -8.47 3.19
CA VAL A 9 0.72 -7.67 2.11
C VAL A 9 0.08 -8.07 0.79
N THR A 10 -0.55 -7.12 0.11
CA THR A 10 -1.40 -7.42 -1.06
C THR A 10 -1.06 -6.66 -2.34
N LEU A 11 -0.10 -5.73 -2.32
CA LEU A 11 0.14 -4.81 -3.44
C LEU A 11 1.58 -4.85 -3.96
N SER A 12 2.55 -4.75 -3.06
CA SER A 12 3.98 -4.75 -3.36
C SER A 12 4.72 -5.71 -2.44
N PRO A 13 5.86 -6.29 -2.86
CA PRO A 13 6.65 -7.16 -2.00
C PRO A 13 6.97 -6.50 -0.66
N PHE A 14 6.94 -7.27 0.41
CA PHE A 14 7.32 -6.79 1.72
C PHE A 14 8.82 -6.45 1.77
N SER A 15 9.15 -5.16 1.86
CA SER A 15 10.53 -4.66 1.80
C SER A 15 11.15 -4.46 3.18
N LYS A 16 12.47 -4.19 3.21
CA LYS A 16 13.18 -3.85 4.46
C LYS A 16 12.60 -2.56 5.07
N ARG A 17 12.22 -1.60 4.21
CA ARG A 17 11.57 -0.37 4.65
C ARG A 17 10.25 -0.67 5.34
N ASP A 18 9.47 -1.62 4.84
CA ASP A 18 8.21 -2.04 5.47
C ASP A 18 8.44 -2.69 6.84
N TYR A 19 9.46 -3.55 6.94
CA TYR A 19 9.88 -4.16 8.20
C TYR A 19 10.16 -3.13 9.30
N GLU A 20 10.89 -2.07 8.93
CA GLU A 20 11.23 -0.96 9.83
C GLU A 20 10.01 -0.09 10.14
N ARG A 21 9.26 0.34 9.11
CA ARG A 21 8.10 1.25 9.24
C ARG A 21 6.97 0.66 10.06
N PHE A 22 6.71 -0.64 9.93
CA PHE A 22 5.66 -1.31 10.68
C PHE A 22 6.13 -1.79 12.06
N GLY A 23 7.39 -1.53 12.41
CA GLY A 23 7.92 -1.82 13.74
C GLY A 23 7.93 -3.31 14.06
N VAL A 24 8.23 -4.17 13.09
CA VAL A 24 8.21 -5.64 13.30
C VAL A 24 9.11 -6.05 14.48
N GLU A 25 10.31 -5.47 14.57
CA GLU A 25 11.22 -5.68 15.71
C GLU A 25 10.65 -5.17 17.03
N ILE A 26 9.97 -4.02 17.01
CA ILE A 26 9.37 -3.43 18.21
C ILE A 26 8.28 -4.37 18.72
N LEU A 27 7.40 -4.87 17.85
CA LEU A 27 6.36 -5.82 18.20
C LEU A 27 6.96 -7.12 18.78
N LYS A 28 7.97 -7.69 18.12
CA LYS A 28 8.66 -8.89 18.61
C LYS A 28 9.27 -8.70 20.00
N ARG A 29 9.94 -7.57 20.25
CA ARG A 29 10.52 -7.22 21.56
C ARG A 29 9.47 -7.05 22.66
N ASN A 30 8.25 -6.68 22.28
CA ASN A 30 7.11 -6.59 23.20
C ASN A 30 6.38 -7.94 23.39
N GLY A 31 6.96 -9.04 22.91
CA GLY A 31 6.46 -10.40 23.17
C GLY A 31 5.44 -10.92 22.15
N PHE A 32 5.17 -10.18 21.07
CA PHE A 32 4.30 -10.66 20.00
C PHE A 32 5.05 -11.60 19.06
N ASN A 33 4.40 -12.69 18.64
CA ASN A 33 4.79 -13.37 17.42
C ASN A 33 4.38 -12.49 16.24
N VAL A 34 5.28 -12.24 15.29
CA VAL A 34 4.99 -11.38 14.13
C VAL A 34 5.23 -12.14 12.85
N GLU A 35 4.18 -12.22 12.05
CA GLU A 35 4.19 -12.88 10.75
C GLU A 35 3.82 -11.90 9.63
N VAL A 36 4.37 -12.15 8.45
CA VAL A 36 4.00 -11.46 7.22
C VAL A 36 3.48 -12.51 6.26
N ILE A 37 2.28 -12.32 5.74
CA ILE A 37 1.74 -13.11 4.64
C ILE A 37 1.79 -12.22 3.40
N ASP A 38 2.75 -12.47 2.53
CA ASP A 38 2.96 -11.73 1.28
C ASP A 38 2.24 -12.40 0.11
N CYS A 39 1.07 -11.86 -0.23
CA CYS A 39 0.24 -12.33 -1.33
C CYS A 39 0.61 -11.67 -2.67
N THR A 40 1.63 -10.82 -2.72
CA THR A 40 1.97 -10.06 -3.94
C THR A 40 2.24 -10.96 -5.15
N PRO A 41 2.98 -12.09 -5.05
CA PRO A 41 3.18 -12.96 -6.20
C PRO A 41 1.91 -13.58 -6.77
N PHE A 42 0.98 -13.97 -5.90
CA PHE A 42 -0.31 -14.48 -6.32
C PHE A 42 -1.21 -13.39 -6.93
N LEU A 43 -1.27 -12.21 -6.30
CA LEU A 43 -2.17 -11.13 -6.70
C LEU A 43 -1.67 -10.34 -7.91
N HIS A 44 -0.36 -10.06 -7.97
CA HIS A 44 0.28 -9.21 -8.96
C HIS A 44 1.54 -9.87 -9.56
N PRO A 45 1.42 -11.02 -10.24
CA PRO A 45 2.57 -11.75 -10.78
C PRO A 45 3.37 -10.93 -11.81
N THR A 46 2.70 -10.14 -12.64
CA THR A 46 3.37 -9.24 -13.60
C THR A 46 4.21 -8.17 -12.90
N TYR A 47 3.73 -7.65 -11.77
CA TYR A 47 4.47 -6.69 -10.95
C TYR A 47 5.70 -7.35 -10.34
N MET A 48 5.55 -8.54 -9.75
CA MET A 48 6.68 -9.31 -9.21
C MET A 48 7.78 -9.57 -10.24
N ASN A 49 7.39 -9.94 -11.47
CA ASN A 49 8.35 -10.19 -12.54
C ASN A 49 9.11 -8.92 -12.95
N TYR A 50 8.49 -7.75 -12.83
CA TYR A 50 9.13 -6.48 -13.12
C TYR A 50 10.08 -6.03 -12.02
N VAL A 51 9.61 -6.01 -10.77
CA VAL A 51 10.40 -5.48 -9.65
C VAL A 51 11.47 -6.47 -9.17
N GLY A 52 11.28 -7.76 -9.46
CA GLY A 52 12.18 -8.84 -9.05
C GLY A 52 12.02 -9.22 -7.58
N ARG A 53 12.46 -10.44 -7.23
CA ARG A 53 12.38 -10.97 -5.86
C ARG A 53 13.35 -10.30 -4.88
N ASN A 54 14.35 -9.56 -5.36
CA ASN A 54 15.37 -8.94 -4.53
C ASN A 54 14.84 -7.81 -3.62
N LEU A 55 13.63 -7.31 -3.89
CA LEU A 55 12.98 -6.32 -3.03
C LEU A 55 12.31 -6.94 -1.80
N SER A 56 12.03 -8.25 -1.81
CA SER A 56 11.47 -8.95 -0.67
C SER A 56 12.51 -9.07 0.44
N TYR A 57 12.21 -8.51 1.60
CA TYR A 57 13.03 -8.66 2.80
C TYR A 57 12.65 -9.91 3.57
N MET A 58 13.55 -10.88 3.63
CA MET A 58 13.31 -12.17 4.27
C MET A 58 13.66 -12.14 5.76
N PHE A 59 12.76 -12.65 6.60
CA PHE A 59 13.00 -12.84 8.03
C PHE A 59 12.15 -14.00 8.55
N ILE A 60 12.45 -14.52 9.76
CA ILE A 60 11.64 -15.57 10.40
C ILE A 60 10.23 -15.04 10.69
N GLY A 61 9.23 -15.62 10.03
CA GLY A 61 7.84 -15.18 10.06
C GLY A 61 7.35 -14.61 8.72
N HIS A 62 8.22 -14.44 7.71
CA HIS A 62 7.82 -14.01 6.37
C HIS A 62 7.42 -15.21 5.49
N ASN A 63 6.14 -15.29 5.14
CA ASN A 63 5.55 -16.29 4.26
C ASN A 63 5.18 -15.65 2.92
N ILE A 64 5.90 -16.02 1.86
CA ILE A 64 5.60 -15.57 0.48
C ILE A 64 4.65 -16.58 -0.15
N CYS A 65 3.49 -16.12 -0.62
CA CYS A 65 2.47 -16.97 -1.21
C CYS A 65 2.40 -16.80 -2.73
N GLU A 66 2.74 -17.85 -3.47
CA GLU A 66 2.68 -17.85 -4.94
C GLU A 66 1.30 -18.30 -5.45
N THR A 67 0.57 -19.07 -4.64
CA THR A 67 -0.72 -19.66 -5.00
C THR A 67 -1.81 -19.32 -3.98
N GLU A 68 -3.08 -19.53 -4.38
CA GLU A 68 -4.24 -19.41 -3.48
C GLU A 68 -4.14 -20.41 -2.32
N GLU A 69 -3.61 -21.60 -2.58
CA GLU A 69 -3.41 -22.68 -1.61
C GLU A 69 -2.40 -22.29 -0.51
N ASP A 70 -1.32 -21.61 -0.88
CA ASP A 70 -0.33 -21.13 0.09
C ASP A 70 -0.96 -20.14 1.07
N ILE A 71 -1.80 -19.24 0.55
CA ILE A 71 -2.51 -18.26 1.37
C ILE A 71 -3.50 -18.95 2.31
N LEU A 72 -4.25 -19.93 1.80
CA LEU A 72 -5.17 -20.74 2.60
C LEU A 72 -4.44 -21.45 3.74
N LYS A 73 -3.33 -22.13 3.44
CA LYS A 73 -2.50 -22.80 4.45
C LYS A 73 -1.99 -21.85 5.51
N CYS A 74 -1.62 -20.62 5.14
CA CYS A 74 -1.19 -19.61 6.11
C CYS A 74 -2.36 -19.16 7.00
N ILE A 75 -3.51 -18.82 6.41
CA ILE A 75 -4.70 -18.35 7.15
C ILE A 75 -5.28 -19.45 8.06
N GLU A 76 -5.30 -20.71 7.62
CA GLU A 76 -5.85 -21.82 8.39
C GLU A 76 -5.08 -22.09 9.68
N LYS A 77 -3.76 -21.89 9.67
CA LYS A 77 -2.89 -22.05 10.84
C LYS A 77 -3.08 -20.98 11.90
N LEU A 78 -3.67 -19.83 11.55
CA LEU A 78 -3.87 -18.74 12.49
C LEU A 78 -4.93 -19.12 13.55
N ASP A 79 -4.59 -18.90 14.81
CA ASP A 79 -5.55 -18.99 15.91
C ASP A 79 -6.40 -17.72 15.93
N THR A 80 -7.68 -17.87 15.60
CA THR A 80 -8.65 -16.77 15.52
C THR A 80 -8.73 -15.92 16.80
N ASN A 81 -8.56 -16.51 17.98
CA ASN A 81 -8.74 -15.81 19.26
C ASN A 81 -7.47 -15.14 19.77
N LYS A 82 -6.32 -15.45 19.16
CA LYS A 82 -5.00 -14.97 19.55
C LYS A 82 -4.31 -14.14 18.47
N THR A 83 -4.89 -14.08 17.28
CA THR A 83 -4.30 -13.41 16.12
C THR A 83 -5.00 -12.09 15.85
N PHE A 84 -4.20 -11.07 15.56
CA PHE A 84 -4.65 -9.81 15.01
C PHE A 84 -4.03 -9.58 13.63
N LEU A 85 -4.87 -9.38 12.60
CA LEU A 85 -4.42 -9.28 11.21
C LEU A 85 -4.53 -7.84 10.69
N PHE A 86 -3.40 -7.23 10.34
CA PHE A 86 -3.32 -5.90 9.74
C PHE A 86 -3.22 -5.96 8.23
N TYR A 87 -4.06 -5.18 7.56
CA TYR A 87 -3.93 -4.91 6.13
C TYR A 87 -3.05 -3.70 5.90
N LEU A 88 -1.94 -3.91 5.20
CA LEU A 88 -0.98 -2.85 4.93
C LEU A 88 -1.35 -2.00 3.72
N ASN A 89 -2.23 -2.49 2.85
CA ASN A 89 -2.65 -1.83 1.63
C ASN A 89 -4.17 -1.93 1.41
N SER A 90 -4.71 -1.06 0.56
CA SER A 90 -6.11 -1.22 0.13
C SER A 90 -6.27 -2.55 -0.58
N ILE A 91 -7.06 -3.45 -0.01
CA ILE A 91 -7.37 -4.70 -0.68
C ILE A 91 -8.27 -4.37 -1.86
N GLY A 92 -7.78 -4.60 -3.07
CA GLY A 92 -8.49 -4.36 -4.32
C GLY A 92 -9.88 -5.01 -4.38
N THR A 93 -10.64 -4.64 -5.40
CA THR A 93 -11.98 -5.22 -5.69
C THR A 93 -11.91 -6.30 -6.76
N GLY A 94 -10.71 -6.77 -7.12
CA GLY A 94 -10.50 -7.85 -8.07
C GLY A 94 -11.01 -9.20 -7.54
N VAL A 95 -11.10 -10.18 -8.43
CA VAL A 95 -11.65 -11.51 -8.10
C VAL A 95 -10.77 -12.22 -7.08
N LYS A 96 -9.44 -12.18 -7.25
CA LYS A 96 -8.48 -12.83 -6.33
C LYS A 96 -8.53 -12.19 -4.95
N GLU A 97 -8.54 -10.86 -4.90
CA GLU A 97 -8.64 -10.07 -3.68
C GLU A 97 -9.97 -10.30 -2.95
N THR A 98 -11.07 -10.44 -3.70
CA THR A 98 -12.38 -10.77 -3.13
C THR A 98 -12.39 -12.17 -2.52
N ARG A 99 -11.72 -13.15 -3.14
CA ARG A 99 -11.55 -14.49 -2.56
C ARG A 99 -10.73 -14.44 -1.28
N LEU A 100 -9.60 -13.73 -1.30
CA LEU A 100 -8.76 -13.49 -0.12
C LEU A 100 -9.56 -12.91 1.06
N LYS A 101 -10.36 -11.87 0.82
CA LYS A 101 -11.27 -11.31 1.83
C LYS A 101 -12.22 -12.37 2.38
N SER A 102 -12.77 -13.22 1.51
CA SER A 102 -13.73 -14.24 1.93
C SER A 102 -13.12 -15.28 2.87
N PHE A 103 -11.84 -15.64 2.69
CA PHE A 103 -11.15 -16.55 3.60
C PHE A 103 -10.97 -15.94 4.98
N ILE A 104 -10.57 -14.67 5.04
CA ILE A 104 -10.35 -13.96 6.31
C ILE A 104 -11.67 -13.73 7.04
N ILE A 105 -12.73 -13.33 6.33
CA ILE A 105 -14.08 -13.19 6.88
C ILE A 105 -14.56 -14.51 7.49
N LYS A 106 -14.40 -15.64 6.77
CA LYS A 106 -14.81 -16.96 7.27
C LYS A 106 -14.07 -17.35 8.56
N LYS A 107 -12.78 -17.03 8.65
CA LYS A 107 -11.95 -17.35 9.82
C LYS A 107 -12.27 -16.47 11.04
N SER A 108 -12.99 -15.36 10.85
CA SER A 108 -13.44 -14.43 11.90
C SER A 108 -12.30 -13.85 12.75
N ILE A 109 -11.13 -13.65 12.15
CA ILE A 109 -9.94 -13.05 12.81
C ILE A 109 -10.21 -11.56 13.05
N ALA A 110 -9.74 -11.03 14.19
CA ALA A 110 -9.77 -9.59 14.45
C ALA A 110 -8.86 -8.86 13.45
N THR A 111 -9.37 -7.81 12.80
CA THR A 111 -8.64 -7.13 11.73
C THR A 111 -8.39 -5.65 11.99
N GLY A 112 -7.22 -5.19 11.55
CA GLY A 112 -6.84 -3.79 11.53
C GLY A 112 -6.59 -3.27 10.12
N PHE A 113 -6.89 -2.00 9.90
CA PHE A 113 -6.60 -1.33 8.64
C PHE A 113 -5.83 -0.02 8.88
N THR A 114 -4.90 0.33 8.00
CA THR A 114 -4.13 1.57 8.14
C THR A 114 -4.44 2.59 7.05
N LEU A 115 -4.72 3.83 7.48
CA LEU A 115 -4.89 5.04 6.68
C LEU A 115 -3.90 6.14 7.14
N ALA A 116 -2.67 5.74 7.45
CA ALA A 116 -1.63 6.62 8.00
C ALA A 116 -0.70 7.24 6.93
N THR A 117 -0.96 7.05 5.64
CA THR A 117 -0.07 7.46 4.53
C THR A 117 -0.79 8.30 3.48
N LEU A 118 -1.98 8.83 3.81
CA LEU A 118 -2.76 9.58 2.84
C LEU A 118 -2.14 10.96 2.60
N ILE A 119 -1.79 11.20 1.33
CA ILE A 119 -1.33 12.51 0.85
C ILE A 119 -2.58 13.34 0.50
N PRO A 120 -2.60 14.66 0.82
CA PRO A 120 -3.66 15.54 0.39
C PRO A 120 -3.90 15.43 -1.12
N LEU A 121 -5.10 15.06 -1.52
CA LEU A 121 -5.44 15.05 -2.94
C LEU A 121 -5.57 16.50 -3.43
N PRO A 122 -4.93 16.87 -4.56
CA PRO A 122 -5.16 18.19 -5.14
C PRO A 122 -6.66 18.32 -5.46
N PHE A 123 -7.27 19.43 -5.02
CA PHE A 123 -8.65 19.78 -5.35
C PHE A 123 -8.79 20.03 -6.85
N LEU A 124 -9.01 18.96 -7.63
CA LEU A 124 -9.29 19.07 -9.06
C LEU A 124 -10.73 19.60 -9.24
N LYS A 125 -10.86 20.93 -9.40
CA LYS A 125 -12.14 21.63 -9.62
C LYS A 125 -12.94 21.09 -10.83
N ASN A 126 -12.32 20.44 -11.81
CA ASN A 126 -12.97 20.01 -13.06
C ASN A 126 -12.76 18.52 -13.40
N ARG A 127 -13.19 17.61 -12.51
CA ARG A 127 -13.15 16.14 -12.76
C ARG A 127 -14.02 15.65 -13.92
N ILE A 128 -15.03 16.42 -14.33
CA ILE A 128 -16.04 15.98 -15.32
C ILE A 128 -15.48 16.03 -16.75
N LEU A 129 -14.73 17.08 -17.10
CA LEU A 129 -14.18 17.28 -18.46
C LEU A 129 -13.18 16.19 -18.88
N TYR A 130 -12.43 15.61 -17.94
CA TYR A 130 -11.47 14.53 -18.23
C TYR A 130 -12.14 13.16 -18.47
N LYS A 131 -13.36 12.93 -17.95
CA LYS A 131 -14.06 11.64 -18.08
C LYS A 131 -14.76 11.45 -19.42
N ILE A 132 -15.04 12.53 -20.15
CA ILE A 132 -15.87 12.49 -21.36
C ILE A 132 -15.04 12.17 -22.62
N LYS A 133 -13.71 12.33 -22.58
CA LYS A 133 -12.85 12.25 -23.78
C LYS A 133 -12.26 10.88 -24.12
N ARG A 134 -12.61 9.79 -23.42
CA ARG A 134 -12.07 8.45 -23.72
C ARG A 134 -13.18 7.41 -23.90
N PRO A 135 -13.33 6.75 -25.06
CA PRO A 135 -14.35 5.70 -25.25
C PRO A 135 -14.10 4.49 -24.34
N GLU A 136 -12.85 4.23 -23.95
CA GLU A 136 -12.46 3.23 -22.95
C GLU A 136 -13.12 3.45 -21.58
N THR A 137 -13.52 4.69 -21.27
CA THR A 137 -14.20 5.03 -20.02
C THR A 137 -15.56 4.35 -19.91
N ILE A 138 -16.29 4.11 -21.00
CA ILE A 138 -17.60 3.45 -20.96
C ILE A 138 -17.43 1.98 -20.56
N LEU A 139 -16.44 1.30 -21.15
CA LEU A 139 -16.15 -0.11 -20.84
C LEU A 139 -15.62 -0.27 -19.41
N LEU A 140 -14.81 0.68 -18.95
CA LEU A 140 -14.38 0.76 -17.54
C LEU A 140 -15.54 1.05 -16.59
N ILE A 141 -16.47 1.93 -16.95
CA ILE A 141 -17.68 2.22 -16.17
C ILE A 141 -18.56 0.97 -16.10
N LEU A 142 -18.81 0.27 -17.21
CA LEU A 142 -19.58 -0.97 -17.23
C LEU A 142 -18.92 -2.07 -16.39
N LYS A 143 -17.59 -2.23 -16.50
CA LYS A 143 -16.82 -3.14 -15.65
C LYS A 143 -16.93 -2.76 -14.17
N GLN A 144 -16.85 -1.47 -13.84
CA GLN A 144 -17.01 -0.98 -12.46
C GLN A 144 -18.42 -1.20 -11.93
N VAL A 145 -19.46 -0.97 -12.75
CA VAL A 145 -20.86 -1.22 -12.38
C VAL A 145 -21.09 -2.71 -12.17
N PHE A 146 -20.60 -3.56 -13.08
CA PHE A 146 -20.69 -5.02 -12.95
C PHE A 146 -19.98 -5.51 -11.68
N LEU A 147 -18.74 -5.07 -11.45
CA LEU A 147 -18.00 -5.37 -10.23
C LEU A 147 -18.71 -4.85 -8.98
N LYS A 148 -19.32 -3.66 -9.03
CA LYS A 148 -20.06 -3.09 -7.90
C LYS A 148 -21.32 -3.90 -7.58
N ILE A 149 -22.07 -4.35 -8.59
CA ILE A 149 -23.24 -5.22 -8.40
C ILE A 149 -22.83 -6.58 -7.82
N PHE A 150 -21.74 -7.16 -8.34
CA PHE A 150 -21.23 -8.46 -7.89
C PHE A 150 -20.59 -8.38 -6.49
N ASN A 151 -19.93 -7.27 -6.16
CA ASN A 151 -19.24 -7.08 -4.88
C ASN A 151 -20.12 -6.47 -3.78
N ASN A 152 -21.24 -5.80 -4.12
CA ASN A 152 -22.19 -5.29 -3.12
C ASN A 152 -22.81 -6.39 -2.25
N LYS A 153 -22.79 -7.65 -2.70
CA LYS A 153 -23.25 -8.79 -1.91
C LYS A 153 -22.15 -9.41 -1.02
N ARG A 154 -20.91 -8.90 -1.06
CA ARG A 154 -19.74 -9.50 -0.38
C ARG A 154 -19.02 -8.60 0.64
N SER A 155 -19.45 -7.36 0.87
CA SER A 155 -18.76 -6.42 1.78
C SER A 155 -19.33 -6.38 3.19
N ASN A 156 -19.36 -7.52 3.89
CA ASN A 156 -19.42 -7.54 5.35
C ASN A 156 -18.01 -7.61 5.94
N PHE A 157 -17.07 -6.90 5.31
CA PHE A 157 -15.69 -6.90 5.73
C PHE A 157 -15.57 -6.02 6.98
N LYS A 158 -15.58 -6.66 8.16
CA LYS A 158 -15.51 -5.97 9.44
C LYS A 158 -14.07 -5.54 9.70
N ILE A 159 -13.86 -4.26 9.97
CA ILE A 159 -12.61 -3.71 10.50
C ILE A 159 -12.82 -3.48 11.99
N ASP A 160 -11.98 -4.06 12.83
CA ASP A 160 -12.05 -3.91 14.28
C ASP A 160 -11.24 -2.69 14.76
N LEU A 161 -10.07 -2.46 14.16
CA LEU A 161 -9.20 -1.32 14.47
C LEU A 161 -8.83 -0.54 13.21
N LEU A 162 -8.87 0.78 13.29
CA LEU A 162 -8.33 1.67 12.27
C LEU A 162 -7.15 2.46 12.81
N ILE A 163 -6.01 2.37 12.13
CA ILE A 163 -4.87 3.27 12.35
C ILE A 163 -5.01 4.46 11.40
N ALA A 164 -5.11 5.69 11.91
CA ALA A 164 -5.34 6.87 11.08
C ALA A 164 -4.37 8.02 11.39
N SER A 165 -3.91 8.72 10.34
CA SER A 165 -3.10 9.94 10.44
C SER A 165 -3.95 11.19 10.21
N GLY A 166 -4.68 11.61 11.25
CA GLY A 166 -5.51 12.81 11.23
C GLY A 166 -6.90 12.62 10.61
N THR A 167 -7.79 13.58 10.84
CA THR A 167 -9.23 13.47 10.54
C THR A 167 -9.55 13.37 9.05
N GLU A 168 -8.67 13.89 8.18
CA GLU A 168 -8.82 13.78 6.73
C GLU A 168 -8.78 12.32 6.25
N SER A 169 -8.02 11.45 6.92
CA SER A 169 -7.97 10.03 6.61
C SER A 169 -9.32 9.34 6.73
N LEU A 170 -10.18 9.80 7.65
CA LEU A 170 -11.51 9.22 7.85
C LEU A 170 -12.46 9.45 6.66
N LYS A 171 -12.21 10.46 5.82
CA LYS A 171 -13.03 10.73 4.62
C LYS A 171 -12.96 9.62 3.58
N PHE A 172 -11.93 8.78 3.64
CA PHE A 172 -11.75 7.65 2.71
C PHE A 172 -12.54 6.40 3.13
N ILE A 173 -13.07 6.37 4.36
CA ILE A 173 -13.92 5.29 4.83
C ILE A 173 -15.34 5.56 4.34
N ARG A 174 -15.74 4.82 3.31
CA ARG A 174 -17.08 4.92 2.71
C ARG A 174 -18.15 4.18 3.52
N GLU A 175 -17.75 3.27 4.41
CA GLU A 175 -18.68 2.42 5.14
C GLU A 175 -19.18 3.09 6.42
N LYS A 176 -20.50 3.16 6.56
CA LYS A 176 -21.19 3.61 7.78
C LYS A 176 -21.57 2.39 8.63
N PRO A 177 -21.43 2.42 9.97
CA PRO A 177 -21.09 3.58 10.78
C PRO A 177 -19.71 3.44 11.45
N LEU A 178 -18.86 4.44 11.23
CA LEU A 178 -17.65 4.74 12.03
C LEU A 178 -17.89 4.78 13.56
N LYS A 179 -19.14 4.77 14.03
CA LYS A 179 -19.51 4.89 15.45
C LYS A 179 -19.10 3.69 16.33
N LYS A 180 -18.69 2.57 15.75
CA LYS A 180 -18.19 1.38 16.49
C LYS A 180 -16.75 1.01 16.13
N LEU A 181 -16.07 1.83 15.36
CA LEU A 181 -14.71 1.55 14.92
C LEU A 181 -13.75 2.12 15.96
N ASP A 182 -12.89 1.27 16.52
CA ASP A 182 -11.80 1.75 17.36
C ASP A 182 -10.77 2.42 16.45
N ILE A 183 -10.42 3.67 16.77
CA ILE A 183 -9.47 4.45 15.99
C ILE A 183 -8.23 4.65 16.84
N LEU A 184 -7.11 4.11 16.39
CA LEU A 184 -5.79 4.43 16.89
C LEU A 184 -5.22 5.59 16.07
N TRP A 185 -5.12 6.75 16.70
CA TRP A 185 -4.44 7.89 16.10
C TRP A 185 -2.94 7.69 16.12
N ALA A 186 -2.31 7.76 14.95
CA ALA A 186 -0.88 7.66 14.78
C ALA A 186 -0.38 8.73 13.81
N HIS A 187 0.88 9.12 13.91
CA HIS A 187 1.52 9.93 12.87
C HIS A 187 1.76 9.07 11.62
N SER A 188 2.14 9.73 10.52
CA SER A 188 2.60 9.02 9.32
C SER A 188 3.80 8.12 9.66
N PHE A 189 3.89 6.96 9.01
CA PHE A 189 5.03 6.06 9.15
C PHE A 189 6.37 6.72 8.75
N ASP A 190 6.34 7.77 7.92
CA ASP A 190 7.56 8.48 7.52
C ASP A 190 7.93 9.60 8.51
N TYR A 191 7.11 9.88 9.52
CA TYR A 191 7.38 10.93 10.51
C TYR A 191 8.56 10.58 11.42
N ASP A 192 8.69 9.33 11.84
CA ASP A 192 9.86 8.90 12.63
C ASP A 192 11.15 8.97 11.82
N ILE A 193 11.07 8.67 10.51
CA ILE A 193 12.19 8.85 9.59
C ILE A 193 12.57 10.34 9.55
N TYR A 194 11.59 11.24 9.38
CA TYR A 194 11.82 12.68 9.43
C TYR A 194 12.48 13.13 10.74
N LEU A 195 11.99 12.67 11.90
CA LEU A 195 12.58 13.03 13.20
C LEU A 195 14.02 12.52 13.34
N ASN A 196 14.30 11.32 12.86
CA ASN A 196 15.64 10.75 12.89
C ASN A 196 16.60 11.52 11.97
N GLU A 197 16.18 11.90 10.77
CA GLU A 197 16.98 12.71 9.86
C GLU A 197 17.22 14.12 10.42
N ASN A 198 16.18 14.76 10.99
CA ASN A 198 16.27 16.11 11.55
C ASN A 198 17.11 16.21 12.83
N ARG A 199 17.34 15.08 13.52
CA ARG A 199 18.25 14.99 14.68
C ARG A 199 19.71 14.84 14.28
N LYS A 200 20.02 14.47 13.04
CA LYS A 200 21.40 14.42 12.57
C LYS A 200 21.91 15.85 12.49
N VAL A 201 23.15 16.08 12.94
CA VAL A 201 23.78 17.39 12.82
C VAL A 201 23.85 17.74 11.34
N HIS A 202 23.01 18.70 10.93
CA HIS A 202 23.09 19.26 9.61
C HIS A 202 24.35 20.12 9.56
N ASN A 203 25.26 19.80 8.64
CA ASN A 203 26.32 20.75 8.31
C ASN A 203 25.62 21.97 7.68
N ASP A 204 25.49 23.06 8.43
CA ASP A 204 24.93 24.35 7.99
C ASP A 204 25.71 25.02 6.83
N ARG A 205 26.67 24.30 6.23
CA ARG A 205 27.60 24.77 5.21
C ARG A 205 27.25 24.34 3.79
N ILE A 206 26.11 23.70 3.55
CA ILE A 206 25.68 23.37 2.20
C ILE A 206 25.06 24.63 1.56
N GLN A 207 25.92 25.43 0.94
CA GLN A 207 25.52 26.57 0.11
C GLN A 207 25.53 26.16 -1.37
N ASN A 208 24.77 26.86 -2.22
CA ASN A 208 24.70 26.64 -3.66
C ASN A 208 24.22 25.23 -4.08
N VAL A 209 23.22 24.68 -3.38
CA VAL A 209 22.61 23.39 -3.75
C VAL A 209 21.23 23.59 -4.35
N ALA A 210 20.99 22.86 -5.45
CA ALA A 210 19.67 22.63 -6.00
C ALA A 210 19.22 21.21 -5.66
N VAL A 211 17.98 21.07 -5.17
CA VAL A 211 17.37 19.77 -4.90
C VAL A 211 16.45 19.42 -6.06
N PHE A 212 16.67 18.25 -6.67
CA PHE A 212 15.77 17.67 -7.65
C PHE A 212 14.96 16.55 -7.02
N VAL A 213 13.63 16.65 -7.13
CA VAL A 213 12.69 15.64 -6.64
C VAL A 213 12.05 14.96 -7.85
N ASP A 214 12.40 13.70 -8.06
CA ASP A 214 11.83 12.88 -9.14
C ASP A 214 10.58 12.13 -8.63
N ASN A 215 9.54 12.10 -9.46
CA ASN A 215 8.35 11.28 -9.24
C ASN A 215 8.42 9.94 -10.01
N ASP A 216 9.58 9.57 -10.55
CA ASP A 216 9.81 8.39 -11.41
C ASP A 216 8.82 8.31 -12.58
N ILE A 217 8.44 9.45 -13.16
CA ILE A 217 7.31 9.51 -14.12
C ILE A 217 7.55 8.70 -15.40
N ALA A 218 8.79 8.30 -15.69
CA ALA A 218 9.13 7.47 -16.85
C ALA A 218 9.11 5.96 -16.54
N SER A 219 9.13 5.54 -15.27
CA SER A 219 9.24 4.14 -14.85
C SER A 219 8.35 3.74 -13.68
N HIS A 220 7.56 4.65 -13.11
CA HIS A 220 6.88 4.45 -11.84
C HIS A 220 6.17 3.11 -11.79
N SER A 221 6.41 2.35 -10.72
CA SER A 221 5.97 0.97 -10.61
C SER A 221 4.43 0.84 -10.63
N ASP A 222 3.72 1.89 -10.19
CA ASP A 222 2.26 2.03 -10.34
C ASP A 222 1.76 1.87 -11.78
N TYR A 223 2.53 2.25 -12.80
CA TYR A 223 2.13 2.06 -14.20
C TYR A 223 1.90 0.58 -14.52
N ILE A 224 2.65 -0.31 -13.88
CA ILE A 224 2.53 -1.76 -14.04
C ILE A 224 1.37 -2.30 -13.22
N LEU A 225 1.20 -1.82 -11.99
CA LEU A 225 0.09 -2.20 -11.12
C LEU A 225 -1.26 -1.77 -11.72
N THR A 226 -1.31 -0.58 -12.31
CA THR A 226 -2.53 0.00 -12.88
C THR A 226 -2.77 -0.37 -14.34
N GLY A 227 -1.74 -0.89 -15.03
CA GLY A 227 -1.74 -1.12 -16.47
C GLY A 227 -1.81 0.17 -17.30
N ILE A 228 -1.52 1.32 -16.70
CA ILE A 228 -1.49 2.62 -17.37
C ILE A 228 -0.11 2.84 -17.97
N PRO A 229 0.03 3.17 -19.27
CA PRO A 229 1.34 3.45 -19.84
C PRO A 229 1.95 4.72 -19.22
N ALA A 230 3.26 4.72 -19.03
CA ALA A 230 3.99 5.90 -18.61
C ALA A 230 3.74 7.07 -19.58
N PRO A 231 3.55 8.31 -19.08
CA PRO A 231 3.22 9.46 -19.92
C PRO A 231 4.41 9.92 -20.79
N VAL A 232 5.62 9.48 -20.48
CA VAL A 232 6.85 9.81 -21.21
C VAL A 232 7.72 8.57 -21.41
N LYS A 233 8.38 8.48 -22.56
CA LYS A 233 9.39 7.44 -22.82
C LYS A 233 10.65 7.73 -22.01
N LYS A 234 11.25 6.70 -21.40
CA LYS A 234 12.52 6.80 -20.65
C LYS A 234 13.60 7.59 -21.41
N LEU A 235 13.83 7.26 -22.68
CA LEU A 235 14.83 7.94 -23.50
C LEU A 235 14.60 9.47 -23.55
N ASN A 236 13.35 9.90 -23.78
CA ASN A 236 13.01 11.32 -23.86
C ASN A 236 13.15 12.02 -22.50
N TYR A 237 12.69 11.35 -21.44
CA TYR A 237 12.77 11.88 -20.08
C TYR A 237 14.22 12.10 -19.65
N TYR A 238 15.06 11.06 -19.70
CA TYR A 238 16.46 11.15 -19.27
C TYR A 238 17.30 12.04 -20.19
N THR A 239 17.01 12.09 -21.50
CA THR A 239 17.69 13.04 -22.41
C THR A 239 17.37 14.49 -22.04
N SER A 240 16.10 14.79 -21.74
CA SER A 240 15.68 16.13 -21.36
C SER A 240 16.25 16.52 -19.99
N LEU A 241 16.25 15.58 -19.05
CA LEU A 241 16.81 15.76 -17.71
C LEU A 241 18.31 16.05 -17.77
N LYS A 242 19.07 15.28 -18.58
CA LYS A 242 20.49 15.51 -18.82
C LYS A 242 20.75 16.91 -19.40
N ARG A 243 19.98 17.31 -20.41
CA ARG A 243 20.11 18.67 -21.01
C ARG A 243 19.84 19.77 -19.99
N PHE A 244 18.82 19.60 -19.16
CA PHE A 244 18.45 20.55 -18.12
C PHE A 244 19.56 20.71 -17.08
N PHE A 245 20.10 19.61 -16.55
CA PHE A 245 21.19 19.69 -15.57
C PHE A 245 22.48 20.23 -16.17
N SER A 246 22.85 19.82 -17.39
CA SER A 246 24.01 20.42 -18.06
C SER A 246 23.88 21.93 -18.28
N PHE A 247 22.66 22.44 -18.49
CA PHE A 247 22.42 23.88 -18.60
C PHE A 247 22.54 24.61 -17.24
N ILE A 248 22.05 23.99 -16.16
CA ILE A 248 22.13 24.59 -14.82
C ILE A 248 23.55 24.54 -14.27
N GLU A 249 24.28 23.46 -14.49
CA GLU A 249 25.65 23.26 -13.99
C GLU A 249 26.71 24.12 -14.69
N GLN A 250 26.38 24.69 -15.86
CA GLN A 250 27.24 25.64 -16.58
C GLN A 250 27.11 27.09 -16.09
N LYS A 251 26.19 27.36 -15.14
CA LYS A 251 25.98 28.67 -14.53
C LYS A 251 26.58 28.72 -13.13
#